data_AF-A0A7V4QNR7-F1
#
_entry.id   AF-A0A7V4QNR7-F1
#
_cell.length_a   1.000
_cell.length_b   1.000
_cell.length_c   1.000
_cell.angle_alpha   90.00
_cell.angle_beta   90.00
_cell.angle_gamma   90.00
#
_symmetry.space_group_name_H-M   'P 1'
#
loop_
_entity.id
_entity.type
_entity.pdbx_description
1 polymer ?
#
loop_
_entity_poly.entity_id
_entity_poly.type
_entity_poly.pdbx_seq_one_letter_code
_entity_poly.pdbx_strand_id
1 'polypeptide(L)'
;MCRMLAIKNFCYKKHSDIIEKFFLLAEDGRVPPASSKGHLDGWGVGWYEKSFAKLYKSGKSVVEEKEKFFSVLENIKETNILIVHLRKSAWENTNSPKNSHPFKYKNVLFAHNGTIYDYIKLVNQIKTKDKNLLDSEVFFQIIINKVGNTLEEKFKKAVETIKKECKYSSLTCIFSDGKKIYGYRDFTKFKRYYTLYRLKLNDTFLICSEPIIKNQPWQVLEKDQLFIY
;
A
#
# COMPACT_ATOMS: atom_id res chain seq x y z
N MET A 1 5.75 -2.02 10.23
CA MET A 1 6.00 -1.66 8.82
C MET A 1 5.67 -2.78 7.86
N CYS A 2 5.02 -2.48 6.74
CA CYS A 2 4.12 -3.38 5.98
C CYS A 2 4.72 -4.07 4.73
N ARG A 3 3.94 -4.97 4.12
CA ARG A 3 4.17 -5.51 2.77
C ARG A 3 3.02 -5.16 1.84
N MET A 4 3.35 -4.82 0.61
CA MET A 4 2.40 -4.32 -0.38
C MET A 4 2.64 -4.99 -1.72
N LEU A 5 1.54 -5.32 -2.41
CA LEU A 5 1.51 -5.85 -3.76
C LEU A 5 0.44 -5.09 -4.54
N ALA A 6 0.75 -4.75 -5.79
CA ALA A 6 -0.23 -4.36 -6.77
C ALA A 6 -0.08 -5.20 -8.03
N ILE A 7 -1.21 -5.56 -8.63
CA ILE A 7 -1.30 -6.31 -9.88
C ILE A 7 -2.19 -5.52 -10.83
N LYS A 8 -1.67 -5.15 -12.00
CA LYS A 8 -2.49 -4.70 -13.14
C LYS A 8 -2.90 -5.92 -13.96
N ASN A 9 -4.15 -5.94 -14.42
CA ASN A 9 -4.81 -7.06 -15.12
C ASN A 9 -4.83 -8.34 -14.25
N PHE A 10 -5.31 -8.19 -13.02
CA PHE A 10 -5.47 -9.32 -12.12
C PHE A 10 -6.57 -10.28 -12.58
N CYS A 11 -6.29 -11.55 -12.44
CA CYS A 11 -7.18 -12.69 -12.64
C CYS A 11 -6.76 -13.78 -11.67
N TYR A 12 -7.66 -14.21 -10.78
CA TYR A 12 -7.33 -15.13 -9.68
C TYR A 12 -6.78 -16.46 -10.20
N LYS A 13 -7.41 -17.05 -11.23
CA LYS A 13 -6.94 -18.31 -11.85
C LYS A 13 -5.52 -18.24 -12.41
N LYS A 14 -5.11 -17.08 -12.92
CA LYS A 14 -3.78 -16.87 -13.51
C LYS A 14 -2.73 -16.50 -12.45
N HIS A 15 -3.14 -15.89 -11.34
CA HIS A 15 -2.24 -15.23 -10.40
C HIS A 15 -2.29 -15.80 -8.98
N SER A 16 -3.01 -16.90 -8.73
CA SER A 16 -3.08 -17.57 -7.41
C SER A 16 -1.69 -17.82 -6.83
N ASP A 17 -0.76 -18.34 -7.61
CA ASP A 17 0.62 -18.59 -7.17
C ASP A 17 1.36 -17.31 -6.74
N ILE A 18 1.07 -16.18 -7.40
CA ILE A 18 1.65 -14.88 -7.03
C ILE A 18 1.08 -14.43 -5.69
N ILE A 19 -0.24 -14.61 -5.49
CA ILE A 19 -0.92 -14.31 -4.24
C ILE A 19 -0.36 -15.18 -3.11
N GLU A 20 -0.17 -16.47 -3.32
CA GLU A 20 0.41 -17.38 -2.33
C GLU A 20 1.82 -16.96 -1.95
N LYS A 21 2.68 -16.68 -2.93
CA LYS A 21 4.05 -16.21 -2.66
C LYS A 21 4.07 -14.87 -1.93
N PHE A 22 3.13 -13.98 -2.22
CA PHE A 22 2.98 -12.72 -1.48
C PHE A 22 2.45 -12.94 -0.06
N PHE A 23 1.51 -13.87 0.11
CA PHE A 23 0.96 -14.24 1.41
C PHE A 23 2.06 -14.74 2.35
N LEU A 24 3.04 -15.51 1.87
CA LEU A 24 4.19 -15.95 2.68
C LEU A 24 4.99 -14.78 3.28
N LEU A 25 4.96 -13.59 2.66
CA LEU A 25 5.57 -12.40 3.24
C LEU A 25 4.87 -11.91 4.51
N ALA A 26 3.69 -12.44 4.86
CA ALA A 26 3.05 -12.18 6.14
C ALA A 26 3.94 -12.62 7.32
N GLU A 27 4.69 -13.70 7.18
CA GLU A 27 5.56 -14.23 8.24
C GLU A 27 7.03 -13.98 7.92
N ASP A 28 7.43 -14.23 6.67
CA ASP A 28 8.83 -14.23 6.23
C ASP A 28 9.30 -12.91 5.59
N GLY A 29 8.39 -11.96 5.40
CA GLY A 29 8.72 -10.64 4.88
C GLY A 29 9.77 -9.96 5.77
N ARG A 30 10.72 -9.24 5.15
CA ARG A 30 11.75 -8.53 5.94
C ARG A 30 11.07 -7.57 6.91
N VAL A 31 11.58 -7.45 8.11
CA VAL A 31 11.11 -6.46 9.08
C VAL A 31 12.20 -5.41 9.32
N PRO A 32 11.87 -4.22 9.85
CA PRO A 32 12.90 -3.30 10.30
C PRO A 32 13.79 -3.96 11.38
N PRO A 33 15.07 -3.55 11.50
CA PRO A 33 15.94 -4.03 12.56
C PRO A 33 15.29 -3.89 13.95
N ALA A 34 15.54 -4.87 14.82
CA ALA A 34 15.00 -4.94 16.18
C ALA A 34 13.44 -4.91 16.28
N SER A 35 12.73 -5.20 15.20
CA SER A 35 11.28 -5.39 15.21
C SER A 35 10.91 -6.87 15.31
N SER A 36 9.75 -7.18 15.89
CA SER A 36 9.17 -8.52 15.85
C SER A 36 9.00 -9.00 14.41
N LYS A 37 9.07 -10.33 14.19
CA LYS A 37 8.83 -10.93 12.87
C LYS A 37 7.38 -10.70 12.40
N GLY A 38 7.18 -10.82 11.11
CA GLY A 38 5.87 -10.82 10.48
C GLY A 38 5.16 -9.47 10.37
N HIS A 39 4.10 -9.50 9.57
CA HIS A 39 3.20 -8.43 9.17
C HIS A 39 1.75 -8.84 9.46
N LEU A 40 1.44 -8.96 10.75
CA LEU A 40 0.24 -9.62 11.27
C LEU A 40 -0.75 -8.66 11.94
N ASP A 41 -0.56 -7.34 11.81
CA ASP A 41 -1.34 -6.31 12.51
C ASP A 41 -2.58 -5.85 11.73
N GLY A 42 -3.06 -6.69 10.81
CA GLY A 42 -4.14 -6.39 9.87
C GLY A 42 -3.77 -6.70 8.43
N TRP A 43 -4.77 -6.72 7.56
CA TRP A 43 -4.60 -6.86 6.12
C TRP A 43 -5.73 -6.19 5.37
N GLY A 44 -5.54 -5.99 4.07
CA GLY A 44 -6.63 -5.57 3.22
C GLY A 44 -6.34 -5.72 1.73
N VAL A 45 -7.42 -5.70 0.98
CA VAL A 45 -7.46 -5.83 -0.47
C VAL A 45 -8.32 -4.69 -1.02
N GLY A 46 -7.78 -3.98 -1.99
CA GLY A 46 -8.50 -2.99 -2.78
C GLY A 46 -8.52 -3.37 -4.25
N TRP A 47 -9.67 -3.22 -4.89
CA TRP A 47 -9.86 -3.54 -6.30
C TRP A 47 -10.87 -2.59 -6.94
N TYR A 48 -11.03 -2.73 -8.25
CA TYR A 48 -12.04 -1.99 -9.01
C TYR A 48 -13.08 -2.94 -9.57
N GLU A 49 -14.35 -2.67 -9.29
CA GLU A 49 -15.50 -3.39 -9.81
C GLU A 49 -16.41 -2.40 -10.53
N LYS A 50 -16.71 -2.66 -11.82
CA LYS A 50 -17.48 -1.74 -12.68
C LYS A 50 -16.95 -0.30 -12.60
N SER A 51 -15.63 -0.14 -12.63
CA SER A 51 -14.90 1.14 -12.50
C SER A 51 -14.95 1.83 -11.14
N PHE A 52 -15.55 1.20 -10.11
CA PHE A 52 -15.62 1.74 -8.76
C PHE A 52 -14.66 1.03 -7.79
N ALA A 53 -13.93 1.81 -7.00
CA ALA A 53 -13.03 1.31 -5.97
C ALA A 53 -13.81 0.61 -4.83
N LYS A 54 -13.42 -0.63 -4.56
CA LYS A 54 -13.90 -1.50 -3.49
C LYS A 54 -12.76 -1.84 -2.54
N LEU A 55 -13.12 -2.19 -1.31
CA LEU A 55 -12.19 -2.56 -0.25
C LEU A 55 -12.75 -3.72 0.56
N TYR A 56 -11.86 -4.59 0.99
CA TYR A 56 -12.06 -5.49 2.12
C TYR A 56 -10.87 -5.33 3.07
N LYS A 57 -11.13 -5.23 4.37
CA LYS A 57 -10.10 -4.97 5.38
C LYS A 57 -10.37 -5.76 6.65
N SER A 58 -9.30 -6.19 7.29
CA SER A 58 -9.33 -6.78 8.63
C SER A 58 -8.27 -6.15 9.53
N GLY A 59 -8.56 -6.11 10.83
CA GLY A 59 -7.58 -5.78 11.87
C GLY A 59 -6.85 -7.00 12.41
N LYS A 60 -7.27 -8.22 12.05
CA LYS A 60 -6.65 -9.48 12.50
C LYS A 60 -5.46 -9.87 11.62
N SER A 61 -4.69 -10.85 12.10
CA SER A 61 -3.62 -11.47 11.34
C SER A 61 -4.16 -12.11 10.05
N VAL A 62 -3.49 -11.87 8.93
CA VAL A 62 -3.83 -12.53 7.66
C VAL A 62 -3.62 -14.04 7.73
N VAL A 63 -2.70 -14.50 8.59
CA VAL A 63 -2.40 -15.93 8.77
C VAL A 63 -3.54 -16.63 9.49
N GLU A 64 -4.10 -16.00 10.53
CA GLU A 64 -5.29 -16.49 11.23
C GLU A 64 -6.54 -16.44 10.33
N GLU A 65 -6.59 -15.51 9.40
CA GLU A 65 -7.70 -15.33 8.46
C GLU A 65 -7.36 -15.81 7.04
N LYS A 66 -6.48 -16.81 6.90
CA LYS A 66 -5.99 -17.31 5.60
C LYS A 66 -7.15 -17.66 4.66
N GLU A 67 -8.10 -18.46 5.11
CA GLU A 67 -9.26 -18.86 4.30
C GLU A 67 -10.08 -17.65 3.84
N LYS A 68 -10.27 -16.67 4.74
CA LYS A 68 -10.99 -15.43 4.41
C LYS A 68 -10.24 -14.59 3.39
N PHE A 69 -8.92 -14.48 3.53
CA PHE A 69 -8.04 -13.76 2.60
C PHE A 69 -8.15 -14.32 1.19
N PHE A 70 -7.98 -15.64 1.02
CA PHE A 70 -8.09 -16.29 -0.28
C PHE A 70 -9.51 -16.25 -0.85
N SER A 71 -10.54 -16.45 -0.01
CA SER A 71 -11.94 -16.34 -0.43
C SER A 71 -12.27 -14.94 -0.97
N VAL A 72 -11.76 -13.86 -0.37
CA VAL A 72 -11.95 -12.50 -0.90
C VAL A 72 -11.34 -12.37 -2.29
N LEU A 73 -10.13 -12.86 -2.50
CA LEU A 73 -9.43 -12.77 -3.78
C LEU A 73 -10.07 -13.62 -4.88
N GLU A 74 -10.55 -14.82 -4.53
CA GLU A 74 -11.29 -15.70 -5.44
C GLU A 74 -12.61 -15.06 -5.88
N ASN A 75 -13.35 -14.44 -4.95
CA ASN A 75 -14.61 -13.76 -5.22
C ASN A 75 -14.46 -12.53 -6.13
N ILE A 76 -13.31 -11.85 -6.10
CA ILE A 76 -13.01 -10.75 -7.03
C ILE A 76 -12.95 -11.28 -8.47
N LYS A 77 -12.54 -12.53 -8.68
CA LYS A 77 -12.29 -13.20 -9.97
C LYS A 77 -11.26 -12.48 -10.82
N GLU A 78 -11.55 -11.28 -11.30
CA GLU A 78 -10.71 -10.47 -12.17
C GLU A 78 -10.91 -8.98 -11.88
N THR A 79 -9.85 -8.19 -12.04
CA THR A 79 -9.92 -6.72 -11.97
C THR A 79 -8.75 -6.10 -12.72
N ASN A 80 -8.95 -4.90 -13.27
CA ASN A 80 -7.86 -4.16 -13.91
C ASN A 80 -6.74 -3.85 -12.91
N ILE A 81 -7.06 -3.56 -11.65
CA ILE A 81 -6.06 -3.20 -10.63
C ILE A 81 -6.46 -3.82 -9.30
N LEU A 82 -5.56 -4.62 -8.75
CA LEU A 82 -5.61 -5.17 -7.40
C LEU A 82 -4.49 -4.53 -6.56
N ILE A 83 -4.77 -4.14 -5.32
CA ILE A 83 -3.78 -3.74 -4.31
C ILE A 83 -4.01 -4.58 -3.06
N VAL A 84 -2.99 -5.30 -2.62
CA VAL A 84 -3.00 -6.13 -1.40
C VAL A 84 -1.98 -5.57 -0.42
N HIS A 85 -2.34 -5.51 0.86
CA HIS A 85 -1.49 -5.00 1.92
C HIS A 85 -1.53 -5.88 3.17
N LEU A 86 -0.34 -6.22 3.66
CA LEU A 86 -0.12 -6.94 4.92
C LEU A 86 0.48 -5.96 5.93
N ARG A 87 -0.28 -5.66 6.97
CA ARG A 87 0.02 -4.56 7.89
C ARG A 87 0.96 -5.02 8.98
N LYS A 88 1.93 -4.16 9.29
CA LYS A 88 2.60 -4.17 10.57
C LYS A 88 2.57 -2.75 11.10
N SER A 89 1.99 -2.54 12.25
CA SER A 89 1.82 -1.20 12.79
C SER A 89 3.14 -0.61 13.28
N ALA A 90 3.23 0.70 13.30
CA ALA A 90 4.23 1.44 14.09
C ALA A 90 3.62 1.98 15.41
N TRP A 91 2.31 1.82 15.58
CA TRP A 91 1.50 2.38 16.66
C TRP A 91 0.78 1.26 17.41
N GLU A 92 0.84 1.32 18.74
CA GLU A 92 0.20 0.34 19.63
C GLU A 92 -1.33 0.43 19.59
N ASN A 93 -2.02 -0.69 19.83
CA ASN A 93 -3.48 -0.76 19.94
C ASN A 93 -4.24 -0.22 18.72
N THR A 94 -3.68 -0.39 17.52
CA THR A 94 -4.27 0.12 16.28
C THR A 94 -4.79 -0.98 15.36
N ASN A 95 -4.86 -2.23 15.82
CA ASN A 95 -5.30 -3.38 15.04
C ASN A 95 -6.81 -3.30 14.80
N SER A 96 -7.19 -2.70 13.67
CA SER A 96 -8.58 -2.53 13.27
C SER A 96 -8.70 -2.46 11.75
N PRO A 97 -9.85 -2.86 11.18
CA PRO A 97 -10.11 -2.65 9.75
C PRO A 97 -9.98 -1.19 9.32
N LYS A 98 -10.29 -0.23 10.21
CA LYS A 98 -10.19 1.21 9.94
C LYS A 98 -8.74 1.59 9.59
N ASN A 99 -7.78 1.14 10.39
CA ASN A 99 -6.36 1.48 10.24
C ASN A 99 -5.60 0.59 9.23
N SER A 100 -6.25 -0.46 8.73
CA SER A 100 -5.71 -1.30 7.67
C SER A 100 -5.76 -0.61 6.31
N HIS A 101 -4.75 -0.88 5.50
CA HIS A 101 -4.68 -0.42 4.13
C HIS A 101 -5.34 -1.45 3.19
N PRO A 102 -5.67 -1.07 1.94
CA PRO A 102 -5.62 0.28 1.40
C PRO A 102 -6.70 1.20 1.95
N PHE A 103 -6.44 2.51 1.97
CA PHE A 103 -7.43 3.55 2.19
C PHE A 103 -8.13 3.90 0.88
N LYS A 104 -9.36 4.44 0.98
CA LYS A 104 -10.16 4.82 -0.19
C LYS A 104 -10.79 6.19 -0.03
N TYR A 105 -10.69 7.01 -1.07
CA TYR A 105 -11.47 8.24 -1.21
C TYR A 105 -12.01 8.32 -2.64
N LYS A 106 -13.35 8.31 -2.77
CA LYS A 106 -14.01 8.12 -4.07
C LYS A 106 -13.42 6.90 -4.80
N ASN A 107 -12.77 7.12 -5.94
CA ASN A 107 -12.17 6.07 -6.76
C ASN A 107 -10.66 5.87 -6.54
N VAL A 108 -10.07 6.57 -5.57
CA VAL A 108 -8.64 6.47 -5.31
C VAL A 108 -8.38 5.46 -4.20
N LEU A 109 -7.49 4.51 -4.46
CA LEU A 109 -6.97 3.55 -3.48
C LEU A 109 -5.53 3.92 -3.10
N PHE A 110 -5.16 3.80 -1.83
CA PHE A 110 -3.83 4.19 -1.33
C PHE A 110 -3.29 3.24 -0.26
N ALA A 111 -2.06 2.75 -0.45
CA ALA A 111 -1.35 1.83 0.44
C ALA A 111 0.04 2.39 0.77
N HIS A 112 0.37 2.48 2.06
CA HIS A 112 1.62 3.08 2.54
C HIS A 112 2.43 2.08 3.39
N ASN A 113 3.76 2.14 3.23
CA ASN A 113 4.75 1.43 4.03
C ASN A 113 5.77 2.44 4.56
N GLY A 114 5.51 2.95 5.75
CA GLY A 114 6.29 4.01 6.36
C GLY A 114 5.65 4.46 7.67
N THR A 115 6.30 5.42 8.30
CA THR A 115 5.76 6.14 9.46
C THR A 115 6.06 7.62 9.30
N ILE A 116 5.05 8.46 9.43
CA ILE A 116 5.22 9.92 9.56
C ILE A 116 5.00 10.24 11.03
N TYR A 117 6.07 10.59 11.76
CA TYR A 117 6.07 10.59 13.22
C TYR A 117 5.28 11.75 13.82
N ASP A 118 5.35 12.92 13.21
CA ASP A 118 4.73 14.16 13.65
C ASP A 118 3.59 14.60 12.73
N TYR A 119 2.89 13.61 12.15
CA TYR A 119 1.77 13.79 11.23
C TYR A 119 0.63 14.65 11.80
N ILE A 120 0.51 14.73 13.13
CA ILE A 120 -0.52 15.52 13.84
C ILE A 120 -0.48 16.99 13.40
N LYS A 121 0.69 17.54 13.07
CA LYS A 121 0.85 18.91 12.55
C LYS A 121 0.05 19.16 11.27
N LEU A 122 -0.18 18.11 10.49
CA LEU A 122 -0.85 18.17 9.20
C LEU A 122 -2.37 17.96 9.31
N VAL A 123 -2.89 17.58 10.48
CA VAL A 123 -4.32 17.32 10.69
C VAL A 123 -5.17 18.57 10.46
N ASN A 124 -4.64 19.76 10.75
CA ASN A 124 -5.35 21.02 10.47
C ASN A 124 -5.42 21.36 8.97
N GLN A 125 -4.64 20.69 8.12
CA GLN A 125 -4.64 20.89 6.67
C GLN A 125 -5.62 19.98 5.92
N ILE A 126 -6.27 19.03 6.62
CA ILE A 126 -7.18 18.05 6.02
C ILE A 126 -8.63 18.35 6.38
N LYS A 127 -9.53 18.23 5.40
CA LYS A 127 -10.96 18.55 5.55
C LYS A 127 -11.79 17.32 5.89
N THR A 128 -11.39 16.57 6.92
CA THR A 128 -12.10 15.37 7.37
C THR A 128 -12.76 15.60 8.73
N LYS A 129 -13.92 14.98 8.95
CA LYS A 129 -14.61 14.98 10.25
C LYS A 129 -14.01 13.95 11.22
N ASP A 130 -13.24 12.99 10.70
CA ASP A 130 -12.60 11.96 11.51
C ASP A 130 -11.34 12.50 12.18
N LYS A 131 -11.37 12.59 13.51
CA LYS A 131 -10.25 13.10 14.31
C LYS A 131 -9.27 12.00 14.74
N ASN A 132 -9.61 10.73 14.52
CA ASN A 132 -8.84 9.59 15.01
C ASN A 132 -8.02 8.94 13.88
N LEU A 133 -7.43 9.77 13.02
CA LEU A 133 -6.61 9.31 11.91
C LEU A 133 -5.17 9.04 12.37
N LEU A 134 -4.57 8.01 11.77
CA LEU A 134 -3.14 7.74 11.89
C LEU A 134 -2.40 8.33 10.70
N ASP A 135 -1.08 8.38 10.84
CA ASP A 135 -0.14 8.95 9.89
C ASP A 135 -0.37 8.58 8.42
N SER A 136 -0.57 7.30 8.09
CA SER A 136 -0.82 6.87 6.71
C SER A 136 -2.13 7.40 6.13
N GLU A 137 -3.19 7.49 6.95
CA GLU A 137 -4.47 8.03 6.49
C GLU A 137 -4.40 9.54 6.39
N VAL A 138 -3.67 10.22 7.29
CA VAL A 138 -3.37 11.64 7.17
C VAL A 138 -2.58 11.94 5.90
N PHE A 139 -1.56 11.14 5.56
CA PHE A 139 -0.86 11.26 4.27
C PHE A 139 -1.84 11.17 3.10
N PHE A 140 -2.70 10.15 3.11
CA PHE A 140 -3.69 10.00 2.06
C PHE A 140 -4.64 11.20 1.98
N GLN A 141 -5.15 11.68 3.10
CA GLN A 141 -6.03 12.84 3.14
C GLN A 141 -5.34 14.11 2.63
N ILE A 142 -4.05 14.32 2.91
CA ILE A 142 -3.31 15.45 2.35
C ILE A 142 -3.29 15.37 0.82
N ILE A 143 -2.98 14.20 0.25
CA ILE A 143 -3.01 13.98 -1.21
C ILE A 143 -4.37 14.39 -1.77
N ILE A 144 -5.46 13.91 -1.17
CA ILE A 144 -6.82 14.20 -1.64
C ILE A 144 -7.18 15.69 -1.55
N ASN A 145 -6.73 16.37 -0.49
CA ASN A 145 -7.04 17.77 -0.23
C ASN A 145 -6.13 18.76 -0.97
N LYS A 146 -5.03 18.32 -1.59
CA LYS A 146 -4.21 19.20 -2.45
C LYS A 146 -4.99 19.66 -3.68
N VAL A 147 -4.78 20.92 -4.04
CA VAL A 147 -5.28 21.50 -5.29
C VAL A 147 -4.39 21.05 -6.44
N GLY A 148 -5.01 20.52 -7.49
CA GLY A 148 -4.33 20.03 -8.69
C GLY A 148 -5.31 19.40 -9.67
N ASN A 149 -4.91 19.33 -10.93
CA ASN A 149 -5.72 18.79 -12.03
C ASN A 149 -5.62 17.27 -12.12
N THR A 150 -4.49 16.73 -11.68
CA THR A 150 -4.21 15.28 -11.73
C THR A 150 -3.89 14.73 -10.35
N LEU A 151 -4.07 13.42 -10.19
CA LEU A 151 -3.68 12.72 -8.95
C LEU A 151 -2.16 12.80 -8.74
N GLU A 152 -1.38 12.78 -9.82
CA GLU A 152 0.07 12.96 -9.80
C GLU A 152 0.50 14.31 -9.21
N GLU A 153 -0.06 15.42 -9.69
CA GLU A 153 0.25 16.76 -9.17
C GLU A 153 -0.08 16.86 -7.67
N LYS A 154 -1.25 16.36 -7.28
CA LYS A 154 -1.69 16.33 -5.89
C LYS A 154 -0.74 15.52 -5.02
N PHE A 155 -0.32 14.35 -5.51
CA PHE A 155 0.64 13.49 -4.83
C PHE A 155 1.99 14.19 -4.61
N LYS A 156 2.57 14.78 -5.67
CA LYS A 156 3.86 15.51 -5.58
C LYS A 156 3.80 16.62 -4.54
N LYS A 157 2.77 17.47 -4.58
CA LYS A 157 2.56 18.54 -3.60
C LYS A 157 2.39 18.01 -2.17
N ALA A 158 1.73 16.88 -1.98
CA ALA A 158 1.56 16.27 -0.66
C ALA A 158 2.90 15.74 -0.12
N VAL A 159 3.68 15.07 -0.96
CA VAL A 159 5.03 14.61 -0.62
C VAL A 159 5.93 15.78 -0.24
N GLU A 160 5.95 16.86 -1.02
CA GLU A 160 6.72 18.07 -0.72
C GLU A 160 6.37 18.65 0.65
N THR A 161 5.07 18.77 0.96
CA THR A 161 4.60 19.22 2.28
C THR A 161 5.11 18.32 3.39
N ILE A 162 4.94 17.00 3.29
CA ILE A 162 5.36 16.06 4.34
C ILE A 162 6.87 16.08 4.52
N LYS A 163 7.64 16.15 3.43
CA LYS A 163 9.10 16.24 3.48
C LYS A 163 9.60 17.50 4.19
N LYS A 164 8.88 18.61 4.01
CA LYS A 164 9.22 19.90 4.61
C LYS A 164 8.83 19.98 6.09
N GLU A 165 7.67 19.44 6.44
CA GLU A 165 7.03 19.72 7.74
C GLU A 165 7.16 18.58 8.75
N CYS A 166 7.49 17.37 8.29
CA CYS A 166 7.47 16.17 9.13
C CYS A 166 8.77 15.38 9.13
N LYS A 167 9.04 14.75 10.26
CA LYS A 167 9.98 13.63 10.38
C LYS A 167 9.25 12.34 10.00
N TYR A 168 9.83 11.60 9.06
CA TYR A 168 9.27 10.33 8.62
C TYR A 168 10.37 9.29 8.45
N SER A 169 9.99 8.01 8.48
CA SER A 169 10.87 6.89 8.18
C SER A 169 10.85 6.53 6.70
N SER A 170 9.68 6.62 6.08
CA SER A 170 9.41 6.33 4.67
C SER A 170 8.08 6.93 4.24
N LEU A 171 8.00 7.29 2.96
CA LEU A 171 6.77 7.66 2.24
C LEU A 171 6.47 6.65 1.13
N THR A 172 7.10 5.47 1.18
CA THR A 172 6.96 4.42 0.18
C THR A 172 5.50 3.97 0.10
N CYS A 173 4.88 4.11 -1.07
CA CYS A 173 3.46 3.85 -1.26
C CYS A 173 3.13 3.33 -2.65
N ILE A 174 1.98 2.66 -2.73
CA ILE A 174 1.30 2.26 -3.96
C ILE A 174 -0.08 2.90 -3.94
N PHE A 175 -0.52 3.47 -5.06
CA PHE A 175 -1.88 3.99 -5.17
C PHE A 175 -2.43 3.87 -6.59
N SER A 176 -3.73 4.08 -6.74
CA SER A 176 -4.41 3.97 -8.03
C SER A 176 -5.69 4.79 -8.08
N ASP A 177 -6.08 5.20 -9.29
CA ASP A 177 -7.38 5.80 -9.64
C ASP A 177 -8.31 4.83 -10.40
N GLY A 178 -7.87 3.57 -10.60
CA GLY A 178 -8.57 2.54 -11.36
C GLY A 178 -8.11 2.40 -12.80
N LYS A 179 -7.36 3.38 -13.32
CA LYS A 179 -6.78 3.37 -14.67
C LYS A 179 -5.28 3.14 -14.62
N LYS A 180 -4.59 3.86 -13.73
CA LYS A 180 -3.13 3.82 -13.56
C LYS A 180 -2.77 3.25 -12.18
N ILE A 181 -1.66 2.54 -12.12
CA ILE A 181 -0.99 2.19 -10.87
C ILE A 181 0.20 3.12 -10.71
N TYR A 182 0.31 3.68 -9.52
CA TYR A 182 1.40 4.57 -9.13
C TYR A 182 2.24 3.87 -8.06
N GLY A 183 3.55 3.95 -8.18
CA GLY A 183 4.51 3.50 -7.19
C GLY A 183 5.45 4.64 -6.83
N TYR A 184 5.62 4.91 -5.55
CA TYR A 184 6.59 5.88 -5.07
C TYR A 184 7.40 5.28 -3.95
N ARG A 185 8.72 5.40 -4.01
CA ARG A 185 9.62 4.86 -3.01
C ARG A 185 10.48 5.97 -2.46
N ASP A 186 10.32 6.24 -1.17
CA ASP A 186 11.16 7.21 -0.47
C ASP A 186 11.30 6.83 1.00
N PHE A 187 12.49 7.04 1.55
CA PHE A 187 12.88 6.60 2.89
C PHE A 187 14.04 7.44 3.43
N THR A 188 14.08 7.57 4.76
CA THR A 188 15.17 8.23 5.50
C THR A 188 16.05 7.23 6.25
N LYS A 189 15.56 6.00 6.47
CA LYS A 189 16.28 4.90 7.11
C LYS A 189 15.91 3.56 6.48
N PHE A 190 16.61 2.48 6.86
CA PHE A 190 16.30 1.10 6.48
C PHE A 190 16.07 0.87 4.96
N LYS A 191 17.01 1.34 4.11
CA LYS A 191 16.97 1.23 2.63
C LYS A 191 16.59 -0.16 2.11
N ARG A 192 17.05 -1.23 2.77
CA ARG A 192 16.81 -2.63 2.40
C ARG A 192 15.41 -3.14 2.77
N TYR A 193 14.70 -2.41 3.62
CA TYR A 193 13.36 -2.70 4.09
C TYR A 193 12.29 -1.92 3.30
N TYR A 194 12.48 -0.61 3.06
CA TYR A 194 11.56 0.19 2.24
C TYR A 194 11.89 0.06 0.76
N THR A 195 11.57 -1.10 0.22
CA THR A 195 11.72 -1.41 -1.19
C THR A 195 10.36 -1.47 -1.87
N LEU A 196 10.35 -1.08 -3.14
CA LEU A 196 9.31 -1.43 -4.09
C LEU A 196 10.04 -1.87 -5.36
N TYR A 197 9.61 -2.98 -5.92
CA TYR A 197 10.09 -3.52 -7.17
C TYR A 197 8.95 -3.56 -8.16
N ARG A 198 9.27 -3.37 -9.43
CA ARG A 198 8.36 -3.57 -10.55
C ARG A 198 8.78 -4.77 -11.38
N LEU A 199 7.79 -5.44 -11.95
CA LEU A 199 7.97 -6.55 -12.88
C LEU A 199 6.83 -6.55 -13.89
N LYS A 200 7.16 -6.64 -15.19
CA LYS A 200 6.18 -6.85 -16.26
C LYS A 200 6.27 -8.30 -16.73
N LEU A 201 5.15 -9.01 -16.71
CA LEU A 201 4.99 -10.38 -17.19
C LEU A 201 3.89 -10.41 -18.24
N ASN A 202 4.26 -10.43 -19.52
CA ASN A 202 3.30 -10.37 -20.63
C ASN A 202 2.34 -9.15 -20.48
N ASP A 203 1.05 -9.43 -20.29
CA ASP A 203 -0.06 -8.51 -20.05
C ASP A 203 -0.25 -8.13 -18.56
N THR A 204 0.43 -8.79 -17.63
CA THR A 204 0.37 -8.50 -16.20
C THR A 204 1.51 -7.57 -15.78
N PHE A 205 1.21 -6.61 -14.91
CA PHE A 205 2.22 -5.76 -14.30
C PHE A 205 2.14 -5.81 -12.78
N LEU A 206 3.30 -5.90 -12.12
CA LEU A 206 3.42 -6.07 -10.68
C LEU A 206 4.21 -4.90 -10.09
N ILE A 207 3.74 -4.38 -8.95
CA ILE A 207 4.56 -3.61 -8.01
C ILE A 207 4.53 -4.35 -6.69
N CYS A 208 5.68 -4.76 -6.14
CA CYS A 208 5.73 -5.53 -4.90
C CYS A 208 6.82 -4.99 -3.97
N SER A 209 6.61 -5.11 -2.65
CA SER A 209 7.62 -4.72 -1.67
C SER A 209 8.89 -5.57 -1.76
N GLU A 210 8.76 -6.85 -2.12
CA GLU A 210 9.87 -7.78 -2.29
C GLU A 210 9.70 -8.62 -3.57
N PRO A 211 10.80 -9.05 -4.22
CA PRO A 211 10.74 -10.00 -5.33
C PRO A 211 10.20 -11.34 -4.85
N ILE A 212 8.97 -11.67 -5.24
CA ILE A 212 8.28 -12.91 -4.85
C ILE A 212 8.38 -14.03 -5.89
N ILE A 213 8.79 -13.69 -7.13
CA ILE A 213 8.99 -14.65 -8.22
C ILE A 213 10.48 -14.74 -8.51
N LYS A 214 11.06 -15.93 -8.33
CA LYS A 214 12.48 -16.21 -8.59
C LYS A 214 12.79 -16.11 -10.09
N ASN A 215 14.04 -15.78 -10.42
CA ASN A 215 14.58 -15.74 -11.79
C ASN A 215 13.81 -14.80 -12.74
N GLN A 216 13.19 -13.75 -12.22
CA GLN A 216 12.53 -12.70 -13.00
C GLN A 216 13.29 -11.38 -12.86
N PRO A 217 13.29 -10.52 -13.91
CA PRO A 217 14.04 -9.27 -13.92
C PRO A 217 13.33 -8.17 -13.12
N TRP A 218 13.18 -8.37 -11.81
CA TRP A 218 12.63 -7.35 -10.92
C TRP A 218 13.52 -6.11 -10.91
N GLN A 219 12.91 -4.95 -11.18
CA GLN A 219 13.61 -3.67 -11.14
C GLN A 219 13.15 -2.92 -9.89
N VAL A 220 14.09 -2.50 -9.04
CA VAL A 220 13.75 -1.64 -7.91
C VAL A 220 13.26 -0.29 -8.41
N LEU A 221 12.25 0.28 -7.77
CA LEU A 221 11.89 1.67 -8.01
C LEU A 221 12.96 2.58 -7.41
N GLU A 222 13.35 3.60 -8.17
CA GLU A 222 14.32 4.57 -7.72
C GLU A 222 13.77 5.41 -6.58
N LYS A 223 14.67 5.86 -5.71
CA LYS A 223 14.30 6.70 -4.57
C LYS A 223 13.82 8.05 -5.10
N ASP A 224 12.73 8.54 -4.53
CA ASP A 224 12.17 9.86 -4.82
C ASP A 224 11.72 10.06 -6.28
N GLN A 225 11.35 8.96 -6.95
CA GLN A 225 10.77 9.02 -8.28
C GLN A 225 9.37 8.41 -8.27
N LEU A 226 8.41 9.14 -8.83
CA LEU A 226 7.07 8.64 -9.02
C LEU A 226 7.02 7.79 -10.30
N PHE A 227 6.77 6.50 -10.13
CA PHE A 227 6.52 5.57 -11.21
C PHE A 227 5.02 5.48 -11.52
N ILE A 228 4.68 5.38 -12.81
CA ILE A 228 3.29 5.36 -13.31
C ILE A 228 3.16 4.28 -14.40
N TYR A 229 2.10 3.46 -14.34
CA TYR A 229 1.79 2.41 -15.33
C TYR A 229 0.29 2.17 -15.53
#